data_AF-L1LEV3-F1
#
_entry.id   AF-L1LEV3-F1
#
_cell.length_a   1.000
_cell.length_b   1.000
_cell.length_c   1.000
_cell.angle_alpha   90.00
_cell.angle_beta   90.00
_cell.angle_gamma   90.00
#
_symmetry.space_group_name_H-M   'P 1'
#
loop_
_entity.id
_entity.type
_entity.pdbx_description
1 polymer ?
#
loop_
_entity_poly.entity_id
_entity_poly.type
_entity_poly.pdbx_seq_one_letter_code
_entity_poly.pdbx_strand_id
1 'polypeptide(L)'
;MSRNRGNNPQINISKKPDDSGKGEYTSHGTIFAVTNGTTNVPGFFKLVHKPNKSQVTLNRTLEDRDEIRGGFMEVNSISDVKEVSVYYWNGNLNDPILLGITKDGRPENTKYFSKGNNVRNWMNAPIEHLNEQQALDEQNCYKNNAVVFNIRDSQSGYLRESSRATCIQKTRKIRKSRPTPPPGSEYNVTTYRFADIKYNNTKFTKISRVTLNGIYINDISPPRDALEGIRLYSYPASVDVPLMIEFIKQGGGSTFYASKNGSGGNWVPVDEGSQKFYWWW
;
A
#
# COMPACT_ATOMS: atom_id res chain seq x y z
N MET A 1 -28.00 -26.25 -9.85
CA MET A 1 -27.39 -27.11 -8.80
C MET A 1 -26.99 -26.23 -7.63
N SER A 2 -27.74 -26.27 -6.52
CA SER A 2 -27.36 -25.60 -5.28
C SER A 2 -26.17 -26.35 -4.69
N ARG A 3 -24.96 -25.79 -4.78
CA ARG A 3 -23.81 -26.34 -4.05
C ARG A 3 -24.17 -26.27 -2.58
N ASN A 4 -24.26 -27.44 -1.94
CA ASN A 4 -24.52 -27.57 -0.52
C ASN A 4 -23.50 -26.67 0.21
N ARG A 5 -23.94 -25.49 0.65
CA ARG A 5 -23.09 -24.55 1.39
C ARG A 5 -22.86 -25.23 2.73
N GLY A 6 -21.77 -25.98 2.83
CA GLY A 6 -21.45 -26.73 4.05
C GLY A 6 -21.53 -25.80 5.26
N ASN A 7 -21.92 -26.35 6.41
CA ASN A 7 -22.03 -25.64 7.70
C ASN A 7 -20.70 -25.09 8.25
N ASN A 8 -19.69 -24.94 7.41
CA ASN A 8 -18.41 -24.37 7.77
C ASN A 8 -18.55 -22.85 7.93
N PRO A 9 -17.92 -22.25 8.96
CA PRO A 9 -17.92 -20.80 9.15
C PRO A 9 -17.37 -20.06 7.93
N GLN A 10 -17.90 -18.86 7.70
CA GLN A 10 -17.45 -17.93 6.65
C GLN A 10 -16.75 -16.74 7.32
N ILE A 11 -15.71 -16.17 6.68
CA ILE A 11 -15.11 -14.92 7.16
C ILE A 11 -15.94 -13.75 6.66
N ASN A 12 -16.20 -12.80 7.56
CA ASN A 12 -16.73 -11.49 7.21
C ASN A 12 -15.59 -10.46 7.17
N ILE A 13 -15.00 -10.26 6.01
CA ILE A 13 -13.88 -9.32 5.81
C ILE A 13 -14.29 -7.84 5.89
N SER A 14 -15.60 -7.55 6.05
CA SER A 14 -16.10 -6.19 6.29
C SER A 14 -16.15 -5.83 7.77
N LYS A 15 -16.02 -6.82 8.68
CA LYS A 15 -16.03 -6.60 10.12
C LYS A 15 -14.72 -5.96 10.55
N LYS A 16 -14.84 -4.88 11.33
CA LYS A 16 -13.75 -4.11 11.91
C LYS A 16 -13.90 -4.09 13.44
N PRO A 17 -12.80 -3.93 14.18
CA PRO A 17 -12.90 -3.64 15.60
C PRO A 17 -13.57 -2.28 15.84
N ASP A 18 -14.19 -2.12 17.00
CA ASP A 18 -14.67 -0.84 17.51
C ASP A 18 -13.49 0.03 18.01
N ASP A 19 -13.82 1.18 18.60
CA ASP A 19 -12.83 2.13 19.13
C ASP A 19 -11.97 1.56 20.27
N SER A 20 -12.39 0.45 20.91
CA SER A 20 -11.57 -0.29 21.90
C SER A 20 -10.53 -1.20 21.25
N GLY A 21 -10.51 -1.29 19.91
CA GLY A 21 -9.62 -2.17 19.16
C GLY A 21 -10.07 -3.64 19.14
N LYS A 22 -11.30 -3.92 19.55
CA LYS A 22 -11.90 -5.27 19.56
C LYS A 22 -13.20 -5.29 18.78
N GLY A 23 -13.48 -6.39 18.11
CA GLY A 23 -14.76 -6.64 17.47
C GLY A 23 -15.04 -8.12 17.45
N GLU A 24 -16.29 -8.49 17.21
CA GLU A 24 -16.66 -9.89 17.07
C GLU A 24 -17.82 -10.08 16.09
N TYR A 25 -17.90 -11.28 15.52
CA TYR A 25 -19.06 -11.74 14.78
C TYR A 25 -19.16 -13.26 14.87
N THR A 26 -20.38 -13.78 14.68
CA THR A 26 -20.65 -15.22 14.66
C THR A 26 -20.98 -15.66 13.24
N SER A 27 -20.32 -16.73 12.77
CA SER A 27 -20.61 -17.36 11.48
C SER A 27 -20.72 -18.87 11.67
N HIS A 28 -21.88 -19.44 11.33
CA HIS A 28 -22.19 -20.86 11.50
C HIS A 28 -21.76 -21.43 12.88
N GLY A 29 -22.11 -20.73 13.96
CA GLY A 29 -21.81 -21.15 15.34
C GLY A 29 -20.34 -21.02 15.78
N THR A 30 -19.49 -20.38 14.98
CA THR A 30 -18.12 -20.02 15.35
C THR A 30 -18.03 -18.51 15.56
N ILE A 31 -17.51 -18.09 16.71
CA ILE A 31 -17.25 -16.68 17.02
C ILE A 31 -15.86 -16.34 16.49
N PHE A 32 -15.73 -15.25 15.75
CA PHE A 32 -14.46 -14.67 15.34
C PHE A 32 -14.23 -13.38 16.09
N ALA A 33 -13.13 -13.32 16.85
CA ALA A 33 -12.60 -12.07 17.36
C ALA A 33 -11.88 -11.34 16.22
N VAL A 34 -12.15 -10.04 16.09
CA VAL A 34 -11.50 -9.14 15.14
C VAL A 34 -10.64 -8.16 15.93
N THR A 35 -9.37 -8.10 15.61
CA THR A 35 -8.40 -7.24 16.32
C THR A 35 -7.47 -6.54 15.33
N ASN A 36 -6.89 -5.43 15.76
CA ASN A 36 -5.79 -4.80 15.04
C ASN A 36 -4.57 -5.71 15.07
N GLY A 37 -4.06 -6.07 13.89
CA GLY A 37 -2.82 -6.81 13.74
C GLY A 37 -1.63 -5.89 13.53
N THR A 38 -0.43 -6.39 13.81
CA THR A 38 0.82 -5.73 13.44
C THR A 38 1.23 -6.17 12.03
N THR A 39 1.60 -5.22 11.18
CA THR A 39 2.33 -5.47 9.93
C THR A 39 3.62 -4.67 9.95
N ASN A 40 4.70 -5.28 9.43
CA ASN A 40 5.99 -4.62 9.30
C ASN A 40 6.07 -3.79 8.00
N VAL A 41 4.97 -3.67 7.25
CA VAL A 41 4.91 -2.97 5.98
C VAL A 41 4.23 -1.61 6.19
N PRO A 42 4.99 -0.50 6.20
CA PRO A 42 4.42 0.81 6.48
C PRO A 42 3.43 1.27 5.40
N GLY A 43 2.48 2.10 5.82
CA GLY A 43 1.40 2.60 4.94
C GLY A 43 0.23 1.60 4.77
N PHE A 44 0.27 0.47 5.46
CA PHE A 44 -0.80 -0.51 5.47
C PHE A 44 -1.30 -0.79 6.88
N PHE A 45 -2.53 -1.28 6.94
CA PHE A 45 -3.22 -1.66 8.15
C PHE A 45 -3.68 -3.11 8.04
N LYS A 46 -3.60 -3.87 9.12
CA LYS A 46 -3.92 -5.29 9.18
C LYS A 46 -5.00 -5.54 10.22
N LEU A 47 -6.05 -6.26 9.83
CA LEU A 47 -7.04 -6.82 10.75
C LEU A 47 -6.85 -8.33 10.85
N VAL A 48 -6.97 -8.88 12.05
CA VAL A 48 -6.86 -10.31 12.30
C VAL A 48 -8.20 -10.84 12.78
N HIS A 49 -8.74 -11.80 12.04
CA HIS A 49 -9.95 -12.56 12.34
C HIS A 49 -9.52 -13.90 12.93
N LYS A 50 -9.70 -14.07 14.24
CA LYS A 50 -9.30 -15.26 14.98
C LYS A 50 -10.53 -15.99 15.50
N PRO A 51 -10.74 -17.26 15.15
CA PRO A 51 -11.84 -18.05 15.70
C PRO A 51 -11.64 -18.26 17.22
N ASN A 52 -12.73 -18.41 17.95
CA ASN A 52 -12.73 -18.75 19.38
C ASN A 52 -12.29 -20.21 19.66
N LYS A 53 -12.10 -21.02 18.62
CA LYS A 53 -11.55 -22.38 18.66
C LYS A 53 -10.05 -22.35 18.33
N SER A 54 -9.31 -23.38 18.72
CA SER A 54 -7.87 -23.49 18.39
C SER A 54 -7.61 -23.48 16.87
N GLN A 55 -8.52 -24.05 16.09
CA GLN A 55 -8.54 -24.03 14.63
C GLN A 55 -9.96 -24.31 14.10
N VAL A 56 -10.23 -23.94 12.85
CA VAL A 56 -11.53 -24.17 12.19
C VAL A 56 -11.36 -24.64 10.75
N THR A 57 -12.32 -25.40 10.24
CA THR A 57 -12.46 -25.63 8.80
C THR A 57 -13.27 -24.49 8.21
N LEU A 58 -12.62 -23.60 7.46
CA LEU A 58 -13.26 -22.42 6.89
C LEU A 58 -13.94 -22.75 5.56
N ASN A 59 -15.09 -22.14 5.29
CA ASN A 59 -15.69 -22.12 3.97
C ASN A 59 -14.88 -21.24 3.01
N ARG A 60 -14.68 -21.67 1.76
CA ARG A 60 -14.00 -20.84 0.76
C ARG A 60 -14.84 -19.64 0.31
N THR A 61 -16.16 -19.71 0.43
CA THR A 61 -17.04 -18.57 0.19
C THR A 61 -17.10 -17.70 1.45
N LEU A 62 -16.74 -16.43 1.30
CA LEU A 62 -16.85 -15.38 2.32
C LEU A 62 -18.32 -14.96 2.51
N GLU A 63 -18.63 -14.22 3.58
CA GLU A 63 -20.01 -13.76 3.83
C GLU A 63 -20.56 -12.83 2.75
N ASP A 64 -19.70 -12.04 2.11
CA ASP A 64 -20.04 -11.15 0.99
C ASP A 64 -20.16 -11.88 -0.37
N ARG A 65 -20.05 -13.22 -0.35
CA ARG A 65 -20.08 -14.13 -1.51
C ARG A 65 -18.84 -14.09 -2.40
N ASP A 66 -17.77 -13.40 -2.00
CA ASP A 66 -16.47 -13.60 -2.63
C ASP A 66 -15.94 -15.02 -2.32
N GLU A 67 -15.10 -15.56 -3.20
CA GLU A 67 -14.56 -16.91 -3.06
C GLU A 67 -13.04 -16.93 -2.99
N ILE A 68 -12.48 -17.66 -2.04
CA ILE A 68 -11.06 -17.99 -1.98
C ILE A 68 -10.79 -19.15 -2.95
N ARG A 69 -9.95 -18.91 -3.96
CA ARG A 69 -9.62 -19.88 -5.01
C ARG A 69 -8.12 -20.11 -5.12
N GLY A 70 -7.76 -21.37 -5.37
CA GLY A 70 -6.37 -21.82 -5.41
C GLY A 70 -5.70 -21.82 -4.04
N GLY A 71 -4.37 -21.95 -4.02
CA GLY A 71 -3.54 -21.89 -2.80
C GLY A 71 -3.65 -23.09 -1.87
N PHE A 72 -4.79 -23.79 -1.81
CA PHE A 72 -4.98 -25.02 -1.04
C PHE A 72 -5.60 -26.14 -1.88
N MET A 73 -5.36 -27.40 -1.49
CA MET A 73 -5.78 -28.59 -2.24
C MET A 73 -7.27 -28.92 -2.05
N GLU A 74 -7.84 -28.54 -0.91
CA GLU A 74 -9.23 -28.82 -0.55
C GLU A 74 -10.22 -28.06 -1.46
N VAL A 75 -11.28 -28.69 -1.97
CA VAL A 75 -12.11 -28.07 -3.02
C VAL A 75 -13.06 -26.99 -2.50
N ASN A 76 -13.72 -27.22 -1.36
CA ASN A 76 -14.83 -26.38 -0.86
C ASN A 76 -14.56 -25.72 0.49
N SER A 77 -13.46 -26.09 1.13
CA SER A 77 -13.09 -25.61 2.46
C SER A 77 -11.58 -25.40 2.55
N ILE A 78 -11.14 -24.88 3.69
CA ILE A 78 -9.73 -24.78 4.07
C ILE A 78 -9.66 -25.31 5.50
N SER A 79 -9.03 -26.47 5.69
CA SER A 79 -8.93 -27.07 7.03
C SER A 79 -7.97 -26.29 7.93
N ASP A 80 -8.07 -26.51 9.23
CA ASP A 80 -7.07 -26.10 10.23
C ASP A 80 -6.74 -24.61 10.23
N VAL A 81 -7.66 -23.72 9.85
CA VAL A 81 -7.42 -22.28 9.84
C VAL A 81 -7.37 -21.78 11.28
N LYS A 82 -6.26 -21.13 11.66
CA LYS A 82 -6.10 -20.50 12.98
C LYS A 82 -6.33 -19.01 12.98
N GLU A 83 -6.08 -18.34 11.86
CA GLU A 83 -6.36 -16.92 11.70
C GLU A 83 -6.48 -16.54 10.22
N VAL A 84 -7.26 -15.48 9.97
CA VAL A 84 -7.33 -14.82 8.68
C VAL A 84 -6.98 -13.35 8.86
N SER A 85 -5.96 -12.91 8.16
CA SER A 85 -5.52 -11.52 8.13
C SER A 85 -6.10 -10.81 6.91
N VAL A 86 -6.63 -9.60 7.10
CA VAL A 86 -7.14 -8.73 6.03
C VAL A 86 -6.31 -7.45 6.03
N TYR A 87 -5.73 -7.11 4.89
CA TYR A 87 -4.88 -5.93 4.76
C TYR A 87 -5.56 -4.83 3.96
N TYR A 88 -5.36 -3.60 4.42
CA TYR A 88 -5.89 -2.37 3.83
C TYR A 88 -4.74 -1.39 3.60
N TRP A 89 -4.91 -0.51 2.62
CA TRP A 89 -4.02 0.63 2.44
C TRP A 89 -4.49 1.80 3.30
N ASN A 90 -3.60 2.52 3.97
CA ASN A 90 -3.97 3.67 4.81
C ASN A 90 -4.66 4.80 4.02
N GLY A 91 -4.46 4.87 2.70
CA GLY A 91 -5.19 5.79 1.82
C GLY A 91 -6.61 5.36 1.47
N ASN A 92 -6.98 4.09 1.72
CA ASN A 92 -8.33 3.55 1.51
C ASN A 92 -8.62 2.38 2.47
N LEU A 93 -9.24 2.70 3.62
CA LEU A 93 -9.54 1.72 4.67
C LEU A 93 -10.80 0.88 4.40
N ASN A 94 -11.52 1.14 3.31
CA ASN A 94 -12.78 0.45 3.02
C ASN A 94 -12.59 -0.73 2.06
N ASP A 95 -11.54 -0.68 1.24
CA ASP A 95 -11.28 -1.72 0.25
C ASP A 95 -10.09 -2.60 0.67
N PRO A 96 -10.33 -3.86 1.06
CA PRO A 96 -9.25 -4.79 1.38
C PRO A 96 -8.48 -5.13 0.11
N ILE A 97 -7.15 -5.17 0.23
CA ILE A 97 -6.24 -5.38 -0.91
C ILE A 97 -5.57 -6.76 -0.88
N LEU A 98 -5.48 -7.39 0.29
CA LEU A 98 -4.81 -8.69 0.46
C LEU A 98 -5.49 -9.47 1.59
N LEU A 99 -5.63 -10.79 1.41
CA LEU A 99 -5.94 -11.72 2.49
C LEU A 99 -4.72 -12.58 2.80
N GLY A 100 -4.47 -12.86 4.07
CA GLY A 100 -3.52 -13.87 4.53
C GLY A 100 -4.25 -14.95 5.32
N ILE A 101 -4.02 -16.22 5.03
CA ILE A 101 -4.65 -17.34 5.75
C ILE A 101 -3.55 -18.20 6.36
N THR A 102 -3.60 -18.38 7.68
CA THR A 102 -2.58 -19.10 8.47
C THR A 102 -3.18 -20.36 9.08
N LYS A 103 -2.60 -21.54 8.79
CA LYS A 103 -3.10 -22.85 9.26
C LYS A 103 -2.42 -23.38 10.53
N ASP A 104 -1.15 -23.07 10.75
CA ASP A 104 -0.38 -23.60 11.89
C ASP A 104 -0.11 -22.55 12.97
N GLY A 105 -0.57 -21.32 12.75
CA GLY A 105 -0.36 -20.17 13.64
C GLY A 105 1.03 -19.58 13.50
N ARG A 106 1.79 -20.01 12.49
CA ARG A 106 3.11 -19.50 12.19
C ARG A 106 3.01 -18.51 11.02
N PRO A 107 3.29 -17.21 11.22
CA PRO A 107 3.12 -16.19 10.20
C PRO A 107 3.89 -16.47 8.89
N GLU A 108 5.03 -17.16 8.95
CA GLU A 108 5.82 -17.53 7.78
C GLU A 108 5.11 -18.51 6.83
N ASN A 109 4.12 -19.25 7.33
CA ASN A 109 3.32 -20.20 6.56
C ASN A 109 1.99 -19.59 6.08
N THR A 110 1.82 -18.28 6.24
CA THR A 110 0.65 -17.55 5.73
C THR A 110 0.59 -17.64 4.22
N LYS A 111 -0.53 -18.11 3.68
CA LYS A 111 -0.81 -18.01 2.24
C LYS A 111 -1.55 -16.73 1.93
N TYR A 112 -1.01 -15.94 1.01
CA TYR A 112 -1.61 -14.67 0.59
C TYR A 112 -2.51 -14.82 -0.63
N PHE A 113 -3.61 -14.07 -0.65
CA PHE A 113 -4.59 -14.06 -1.74
C PHE A 113 -4.89 -12.63 -2.16
N SER A 114 -4.94 -12.42 -3.46
CA SER A 114 -5.23 -11.14 -4.12
C SER A 114 -6.62 -11.12 -4.71
N LYS A 115 -7.30 -9.98 -4.67
CA LYS A 115 -8.63 -9.86 -5.30
C LYS A 115 -8.48 -9.59 -6.80
N GLY A 116 -9.12 -10.39 -7.65
CA GLY A 116 -9.14 -10.15 -9.10
C GLY A 116 -9.75 -8.78 -9.47
N ASN A 117 -9.39 -8.19 -10.62
CA ASN A 117 -9.83 -6.83 -11.00
C ASN A 117 -11.30 -6.69 -11.39
N ASN A 118 -12.04 -7.78 -11.60
CA ASN A 118 -13.48 -7.77 -11.90
C ASN A 118 -14.13 -9.10 -11.50
N VAL A 119 -13.56 -9.77 -10.49
CA VAL A 119 -13.97 -11.12 -10.13
C VAL A 119 -14.17 -11.17 -8.63
N ARG A 120 -15.28 -11.79 -8.19
CA ARG A 120 -15.58 -12.09 -6.79
C ARG A 120 -14.69 -13.23 -6.26
N ASN A 121 -13.40 -13.22 -6.62
CA ASN A 121 -12.46 -14.27 -6.30
C ASN A 121 -11.17 -13.68 -5.73
N TRP A 122 -10.73 -14.28 -4.62
CA TRP A 122 -9.42 -14.11 -4.00
C TRP A 122 -8.51 -15.23 -4.48
N MET A 123 -7.43 -14.90 -5.18
CA MET A 123 -6.54 -15.84 -5.86
C MET A 123 -5.12 -15.76 -5.30
N ASN A 124 -4.53 -16.92 -5.03
CA ASN A 124 -3.13 -17.02 -4.59
C ASN A 124 -2.14 -16.93 -5.76
N ALA A 125 -2.43 -17.60 -6.88
CA ALA A 125 -1.51 -17.73 -8.02
C ALA A 125 -0.87 -16.43 -8.53
N PRO A 126 -1.59 -15.27 -8.63
CA PRO A 126 -0.97 -14.03 -9.11
C PRO A 126 0.14 -13.48 -8.22
N ILE A 127 0.21 -13.90 -6.95
CA ILE A 127 1.10 -13.34 -5.92
C ILE A 127 1.79 -14.42 -5.08
N GLU A 128 1.68 -15.70 -5.44
CA GLU A 128 2.18 -16.82 -4.64
C GLU A 128 3.70 -16.76 -4.41
N HIS A 129 4.39 -16.10 -5.33
CA HIS A 129 5.83 -15.91 -5.33
C HIS A 129 6.25 -14.61 -4.61
N LEU A 130 5.33 -13.81 -4.08
CA LEU A 130 5.63 -12.54 -3.44
C LEU A 130 5.61 -12.69 -1.91
N ASN A 131 6.52 -12.00 -1.23
CA ASN A 131 6.41 -11.81 0.23
C ASN A 131 5.32 -10.77 0.55
N GLU A 132 4.98 -10.61 1.84
CA GLU A 132 3.92 -9.70 2.29
C GLU A 132 4.06 -8.28 1.72
N GLN A 133 5.24 -7.67 1.84
CA GLN A 133 5.48 -6.31 1.35
C GLN A 133 5.31 -6.21 -0.16
N GLN A 134 5.86 -7.17 -0.91
CA GLN A 134 5.75 -7.19 -2.37
C GLN A 134 4.30 -7.41 -2.82
N ALA A 135 3.56 -8.29 -2.14
CA ALA A 135 2.16 -8.55 -2.43
C ALA A 135 1.29 -7.31 -2.14
N LEU A 136 1.51 -6.63 -1.01
CA LEU A 136 0.83 -5.39 -0.66
C LEU A 136 1.11 -4.27 -1.67
N ASP A 137 2.38 -4.09 -2.07
CA ASP A 137 2.74 -3.09 -3.08
C ASP A 137 2.14 -3.38 -4.46
N GLU A 138 2.19 -4.64 -4.90
CA GLU A 138 1.59 -5.08 -6.17
C GLU A 138 0.08 -4.86 -6.17
N GLN A 139 -0.62 -5.26 -5.09
CA GLN A 139 -2.06 -5.09 -4.99
C GLN A 139 -2.46 -3.61 -4.84
N ASN A 140 -1.71 -2.82 -4.09
CA ASN A 140 -1.99 -1.39 -3.96
C ASN A 140 -1.80 -0.64 -5.28
N CYS A 141 -0.80 -1.05 -6.09
CA CYS A 141 -0.61 -0.54 -7.43
C CYS A 141 -1.79 -0.90 -8.35
N TYR A 142 -2.27 -2.14 -8.32
CA TYR A 142 -3.39 -2.57 -9.18
C TYR A 142 -4.73 -1.97 -8.77
N LYS A 143 -5.00 -1.88 -7.46
CA LYS A 143 -6.31 -1.50 -6.92
C LYS A 143 -6.45 0.00 -6.72
N ASN A 144 -5.43 0.63 -6.16
CA ASN A 144 -5.49 2.04 -5.75
C ASN A 144 -4.63 2.95 -6.64
N ASN A 145 -3.98 2.39 -7.67
CA ASN A 145 -2.98 3.09 -8.48
C ASN A 145 -1.87 3.74 -7.63
N ALA A 146 -1.58 3.17 -6.46
CA ALA A 146 -0.65 3.73 -5.49
C ALA A 146 0.69 2.98 -5.51
N VAL A 147 1.79 3.71 -5.62
CA VAL A 147 3.15 3.16 -5.73
C VAL A 147 4.10 3.75 -4.69
N VAL A 148 5.22 3.08 -4.45
CA VAL A 148 6.28 3.59 -3.58
C VAL A 148 7.23 4.47 -4.38
N PHE A 149 7.47 5.69 -3.91
CA PHE A 149 8.53 6.54 -4.46
C PHE A 149 9.77 6.42 -3.57
N ASN A 150 10.87 5.92 -4.14
CA ASN A 150 12.14 5.79 -3.45
C ASN A 150 13.11 6.89 -3.87
N ILE A 151 13.51 7.73 -2.92
CA ILE A 151 14.63 8.66 -3.05
C ILE A 151 15.93 7.85 -2.96
N ARG A 152 16.81 8.02 -3.93
CA ARG A 152 18.15 7.43 -3.97
C ARG A 152 19.20 8.43 -3.47
N ASP A 153 19.09 9.66 -3.92
CA ASP A 153 19.96 10.77 -3.54
C ASP A 153 19.19 12.09 -3.62
N SER A 154 19.87 13.20 -3.32
CA SER A 154 19.27 14.54 -3.34
C SER A 154 18.62 14.96 -4.66
N GLN A 155 19.06 14.38 -5.78
CA GLN A 155 18.63 14.73 -7.13
C GLN A 155 18.03 13.54 -7.88
N SER A 156 17.83 12.42 -7.21
CA SER A 156 17.36 11.22 -7.86
C SER A 156 16.42 10.38 -7.00
N GLY A 157 15.33 9.97 -7.64
CA GLY A 157 14.38 9.02 -7.12
C GLY A 157 13.83 8.14 -8.24
N TYR A 158 13.20 7.05 -7.85
CA TYR A 158 12.61 6.06 -8.74
C TYR A 158 11.38 5.43 -8.10
N LEU A 159 10.51 4.83 -8.91
CA LEU A 159 9.44 3.99 -8.38
C LEU A 159 10.04 2.67 -7.95
N ARG A 160 9.79 2.22 -6.73
CA ARG A 160 10.38 0.96 -6.24
C ARG A 160 9.85 -0.22 -7.05
N GLU A 161 10.68 -0.71 -7.96
CA GLU A 161 10.40 -1.92 -8.72
C GLU A 161 10.88 -3.12 -7.91
N SER A 162 9.97 -4.05 -7.60
CA SER A 162 10.36 -5.42 -7.29
C SER A 162 10.46 -6.15 -8.61
N SER A 163 11.56 -6.90 -8.85
CA SER A 163 11.73 -7.72 -10.06
C SER A 163 10.56 -8.70 -10.27
N ARG A 164 9.86 -9.05 -9.19
CA ARG A 164 8.74 -9.99 -9.16
C ARG A 164 7.35 -9.33 -9.26
N ALA A 165 7.26 -8.02 -9.07
CA ALA A 165 6.01 -7.25 -9.09
C ALA A 165 5.78 -6.65 -10.48
N THR A 166 4.66 -6.99 -11.11
CA THR A 166 4.42 -6.69 -12.53
C THR A 166 3.65 -5.39 -12.74
N CYS A 167 2.85 -4.94 -11.76
CA CYS A 167 2.03 -3.74 -11.90
C CYS A 167 2.90 -2.50 -12.16
N ILE A 168 3.88 -2.26 -11.30
CA ILE A 168 4.75 -1.08 -11.39
C ILE A 168 5.53 -1.12 -12.70
N GLN A 169 6.21 -2.25 -12.98
CA GLN A 169 7.03 -2.44 -14.18
C GLN A 169 6.25 -2.20 -15.49
N LYS A 170 5.01 -2.69 -15.57
CA LYS A 170 4.23 -2.66 -16.82
C LYS A 170 3.38 -1.40 -16.97
N THR A 171 2.93 -0.81 -15.87
CA THR A 171 1.85 0.20 -15.90
C THR A 171 2.20 1.54 -15.28
N ARG A 172 3.41 1.69 -14.73
CA ARG A 172 3.83 2.92 -14.06
C ARG A 172 5.21 3.31 -14.52
N LYS A 173 5.31 4.49 -15.11
CA LYS A 173 6.60 5.06 -15.53
C LYS A 173 6.69 6.50 -15.06
N ILE A 174 7.89 6.91 -14.66
CA ILE A 174 8.21 8.31 -14.39
C ILE A 174 9.18 8.81 -15.46
N ARG A 175 9.01 10.06 -15.87
CA ARG A 175 9.95 10.79 -16.73
C ARG A 175 10.65 11.82 -15.89
N LYS A 176 11.97 11.73 -15.85
CA LYS A 176 12.82 12.74 -15.25
C LYS A 176 12.89 13.94 -16.19
N SER A 177 12.62 15.12 -15.68
CA SER A 177 12.96 16.39 -16.32
C SER A 177 13.71 17.26 -15.33
N ARG A 178 14.63 18.07 -15.84
CA ARG A 178 15.34 19.08 -15.07
C ARG A 178 14.82 20.44 -15.53
N PRO A 179 13.83 21.02 -14.86
CA PRO A 179 13.45 22.40 -15.15
C PRO A 179 14.65 23.33 -14.91
N THR A 180 14.65 24.47 -15.59
CA THR A 180 15.63 25.52 -15.32
C THR A 180 15.50 25.93 -13.84
N PRO A 181 16.60 26.00 -13.09
CA PRO A 181 16.57 26.51 -11.72
C PRO A 181 15.87 27.88 -11.66
N PRO A 182 15.21 28.21 -10.54
CA PRO A 182 14.74 29.57 -10.30
C PRO A 182 15.88 30.58 -10.52
N PRO A 183 15.66 31.69 -11.25
CA PRO A 183 16.69 32.70 -11.47
C PRO A 183 17.29 33.19 -10.14
N GLY A 184 18.62 33.28 -10.10
CA GLY A 184 19.35 33.74 -8.90
C GLY A 184 19.48 32.69 -7.78
N SER A 185 19.17 31.42 -8.04
CA SER A 185 19.34 30.35 -7.07
C SER A 185 20.41 29.33 -7.47
N GLU A 186 21.11 28.80 -6.47
CA GLU A 186 22.04 27.66 -6.62
C GLU A 186 21.33 26.31 -6.46
N TYR A 187 20.01 26.31 -6.26
CA TYR A 187 19.24 25.10 -6.04
C TYR A 187 19.08 24.28 -7.32
N ASN A 188 19.24 22.97 -7.18
CA ASN A 188 18.93 22.01 -8.22
C ASN A 188 17.53 21.43 -8.01
N VAL A 189 16.69 21.53 -9.04
CA VAL A 189 15.33 20.98 -9.04
C VAL A 189 15.27 19.80 -10.00
N THR A 190 14.93 18.63 -9.48
CA THR A 190 14.61 17.46 -10.30
C THR A 190 13.11 17.21 -10.26
N THR A 191 12.47 17.19 -11.43
CA THR A 191 11.04 16.87 -11.55
C THR A 191 10.84 15.46 -12.12
N TYR A 192 9.92 14.73 -11.53
CA TYR A 192 9.44 13.43 -11.99
C TYR A 192 7.98 13.54 -12.38
N ARG A 193 7.68 13.44 -13.68
CA ARG A 193 6.29 13.39 -14.18
C ARG A 193 5.87 11.96 -14.43
N PHE A 194 4.63 11.61 -14.09
CA PHE A 194 4.10 10.28 -14.43
C PHE A 194 3.82 10.20 -15.94
N ALA A 195 4.42 9.22 -16.62
CA ALA A 195 4.52 9.15 -18.07
C ALA A 195 3.23 8.71 -18.79
N ASP A 196 2.23 8.28 -18.03
CA ASP A 196 1.02 7.60 -18.54
C ASP A 196 -0.22 8.49 -18.59
N ILE A 197 -0.06 9.82 -18.44
CA ILE A 197 -1.12 10.80 -18.68
C ILE A 197 -1.28 11.05 -20.19
N LYS A 198 -1.52 9.99 -20.98
CA LYS A 198 -2.15 10.19 -22.29
C LYS A 198 -3.61 10.48 -22.03
N TYR A 199 -4.11 11.58 -22.59
CA TYR A 199 -5.39 12.28 -22.41
C TYR A 199 -6.69 11.44 -22.39
N ASN A 200 -6.63 10.10 -22.43
CA ASN A 200 -7.78 9.21 -22.43
C ASN A 200 -7.63 7.93 -21.58
N ASN A 201 -6.56 7.77 -20.78
CA ASN A 201 -6.42 6.61 -19.88
C ASN A 201 -6.38 7.05 -18.41
N THR A 202 -7.45 6.69 -17.71
CA THR A 202 -7.89 7.05 -16.34
C THR A 202 -6.97 6.65 -15.19
N LYS A 203 -5.70 6.31 -15.44
CA LYS A 203 -4.82 5.78 -14.40
C LYS A 203 -3.92 6.85 -13.82
N PHE A 204 -4.51 7.68 -12.98
CA PHE A 204 -3.77 8.59 -12.13
C PHE A 204 -2.85 7.81 -11.19
N THR A 205 -1.68 8.39 -10.86
CA THR A 205 -0.74 7.74 -9.94
C THR A 205 -0.84 8.40 -8.57
N LYS A 206 -0.94 7.57 -7.54
CA LYS A 206 -0.85 7.99 -6.13
C LYS A 206 0.47 7.48 -5.55
N ILE A 207 0.92 8.09 -4.45
CA ILE A 207 2.09 7.60 -3.71
C ILE A 207 1.60 6.96 -2.42
N SER A 208 1.92 5.68 -2.22
CA SER A 208 1.55 4.95 -1.01
C SER A 208 2.46 5.28 0.16
N ARG A 209 3.75 5.47 -0.12
CA ARG A 209 4.79 5.87 0.84
C ARG A 209 6.04 6.39 0.12
N VAL A 210 6.85 7.14 0.86
CA VAL A 210 8.20 7.53 0.43
C VAL A 210 9.24 6.76 1.22
N THR A 211 10.30 6.34 0.53
CA THR A 211 11.46 5.71 1.15
C THR A 211 12.73 6.45 0.75
N LEU A 212 13.74 6.46 1.62
CA LEU A 212 15.11 6.90 1.32
C LEU A 212 16.02 5.67 1.33
N ASN A 213 16.61 5.33 0.19
CA ASN A 213 17.46 4.14 0.04
C ASN A 213 16.79 2.84 0.54
N GLY A 214 15.48 2.72 0.29
CA GLY A 214 14.66 1.57 0.68
C GLY A 214 14.11 1.63 2.11
N ILE A 215 14.57 2.58 2.93
CA ILE A 215 14.14 2.80 4.32
C ILE A 215 12.92 3.71 4.34
N TYR A 216 11.87 3.34 5.06
CA TYR A 216 10.65 4.13 5.15
C TYR A 216 10.84 5.43 5.94
N ILE A 217 10.24 6.50 5.44
CA ILE A 217 10.24 7.82 6.07
C ILE A 217 8.86 8.04 6.73
N ASN A 218 8.79 7.91 8.06
CA ASN A 218 7.53 8.02 8.81
C ASN A 218 6.92 9.44 8.74
N ASP A 219 7.76 10.46 8.61
CA ASP A 219 7.34 11.87 8.73
C ASP A 219 6.71 12.43 7.44
N ILE A 220 6.78 11.67 6.34
CA ILE A 220 6.16 12.05 5.07
C ILE A 220 4.86 11.27 4.93
N SER A 221 3.74 11.99 4.95
CA SER A 221 2.42 11.45 4.63
C SER A 221 2.01 11.91 3.22
N PRO A 222 2.21 11.09 2.17
CA PRO A 222 1.87 11.51 0.82
C PRO A 222 0.39 11.88 0.69
N PRO A 223 0.03 12.82 -0.21
CA PRO A 223 -1.36 13.13 -0.49
C PRO A 223 -2.15 11.89 -0.93
N ARG A 224 -3.43 11.83 -0.55
CA ARG A 224 -4.35 10.75 -0.98
C ARG A 224 -4.83 10.90 -2.42
N ASP A 225 -4.63 12.09 -2.98
CA ASP A 225 -5.03 12.47 -4.32
C ASP A 225 -4.07 11.93 -5.39
N ALA A 226 -4.57 11.95 -6.63
CA ALA A 226 -3.76 11.76 -7.81
C ALA A 226 -2.65 12.83 -7.90
N LEU A 227 -1.46 12.41 -8.32
CA LEU A 227 -0.34 13.31 -8.55
C LEU A 227 -0.04 13.44 -10.04
N GLU A 228 0.35 14.65 -10.47
CA GLU A 228 0.96 14.91 -11.77
C GLU A 228 2.46 14.57 -11.75
N GLY A 229 3.10 14.79 -10.60
CA GLY A 229 4.51 14.54 -10.45
C GLY A 229 5.05 14.77 -9.04
N ILE A 230 6.35 14.61 -8.91
CA ILE A 230 7.12 14.84 -7.68
C ILE A 230 8.30 15.73 -8.04
N ARG A 231 8.61 16.73 -7.23
CA ARG A 231 9.88 17.48 -7.34
C ARG A 231 10.77 17.23 -6.14
N LEU A 232 12.07 17.10 -6.41
CA LEU A 232 13.13 17.09 -5.41
C LEU A 232 13.90 18.39 -5.54
N TYR A 233 14.03 19.12 -4.43
CA TYR A 233 14.83 20.32 -4.31
C TYR A 233 16.10 19.98 -3.55
N SER A 234 17.24 20.38 -4.08
CA SER A 234 18.56 20.07 -3.51
C SER A 234 19.50 21.25 -3.68
N TYR A 235 20.56 21.27 -2.89
CA TYR A 235 21.64 22.25 -2.97
C TYR A 235 22.95 21.50 -3.24
N PRO A 236 23.95 22.06 -3.96
CA PRO A 236 25.17 21.35 -4.31
C PRO A 236 25.90 20.68 -3.13
N ALA A 237 25.84 21.27 -1.93
CA ALA A 237 26.44 20.67 -0.73
C ALA A 237 25.60 19.54 -0.09
N SER A 238 24.33 19.37 -0.48
CA SER A 238 23.45 18.31 0.02
C SER A 238 23.37 17.19 -1.01
N VAL A 239 24.29 16.23 -0.94
CA VAL A 239 24.42 15.17 -1.96
C VAL A 239 23.46 14.00 -1.74
N ASP A 240 23.25 13.59 -0.49
CA ASP A 240 22.54 12.33 -0.17
C ASP A 240 21.03 12.49 -0.03
N VAL A 241 20.59 13.67 0.41
CA VAL A 241 19.18 13.90 0.80
C VAL A 241 18.69 15.20 0.18
N PRO A 242 17.48 15.22 -0.41
CA PRO A 242 16.90 16.47 -0.89
C PRO A 242 16.53 17.37 0.29
N LEU A 243 16.70 18.67 0.13
CA LEU A 243 16.26 19.65 1.11
C LEU A 243 14.73 19.66 1.25
N MET A 244 14.03 19.44 0.14
CA MET A 244 12.57 19.44 0.11
C MET A 244 12.04 18.50 -0.97
N ILE A 245 10.89 17.89 -0.70
CA ILE A 245 10.09 17.14 -1.66
C ILE A 245 8.74 17.83 -1.84
N GLU A 246 8.30 17.96 -3.09
CA GLU A 246 6.99 18.47 -3.48
C GLU A 246 6.19 17.36 -4.16
N PHE A 247 4.96 17.13 -3.71
CA PHE A 247 3.97 16.32 -4.41
C PHE A 247 3.02 17.23 -5.17
N ILE A 248 3.12 17.24 -6.50
CA ILE A 248 2.28 18.06 -7.36
C ILE A 248 0.96 17.33 -7.59
N LYS A 249 -0.14 17.87 -7.06
CA LYS A 249 -1.46 17.25 -7.19
C LYS A 249 -2.02 17.48 -8.59
N GLN A 250 -2.75 16.51 -9.10
CA GLN A 250 -3.47 16.68 -10.35
C GLN A 250 -4.61 17.69 -10.20
N GLY A 251 -4.74 18.62 -11.15
CA GLY A 251 -5.75 19.67 -11.09
C GLY A 251 -5.30 20.92 -10.31
N GLY A 252 -4.05 20.95 -9.83
CA GLY A 252 -3.45 22.09 -9.15
C GLY A 252 -3.18 21.85 -7.67
N GLY A 253 -2.33 22.70 -7.10
CA GLY A 253 -1.87 22.61 -5.73
C GLY A 253 -0.72 21.62 -5.52
N SER A 254 -0.05 21.75 -4.38
CA SER A 254 1.11 20.94 -4.03
C SER A 254 1.16 20.69 -2.53
N THR A 255 1.82 19.61 -2.12
CA THR A 255 2.17 19.38 -0.70
C THR A 255 3.67 19.23 -0.58
N PHE A 256 4.25 19.95 0.38
CA PHE A 256 5.69 20.06 0.54
C PHE A 256 6.14 19.44 1.86
N TYR A 257 7.31 18.82 1.86
CA TYR A 257 8.00 18.38 3.06
C TYR A 257 9.46 18.79 2.99
N ALA A 258 9.97 19.44 4.03
CA ALA A 258 11.38 19.83 4.14
C ALA A 258 12.14 18.88 5.07
N SER A 259 13.36 18.55 4.71
CA SER A 259 14.26 17.79 5.57
C SER A 259 14.86 18.70 6.63
N LYS A 260 14.90 18.24 7.88
CA LYS A 260 15.48 19.00 9.01
C LYS A 260 16.98 18.75 9.21
N ASN A 261 17.54 17.74 8.56
CA ASN A 261 18.93 17.35 8.74
C ASN A 261 19.49 16.67 7.48
N GLY A 262 20.81 16.59 7.38
CA GLY A 262 21.47 15.94 6.24
C GLY A 262 21.26 14.42 6.15
N SER A 263 20.69 13.77 7.18
CA SER A 263 20.46 12.32 7.17
C SER A 263 19.12 11.92 6.55
N GLY A 264 18.20 12.86 6.35
CA GLY A 264 16.90 12.57 5.74
C GLY A 264 15.98 11.70 6.60
N GLY A 265 16.29 11.57 7.89
CA GLY A 265 15.47 10.83 8.84
C GLY A 265 14.37 11.66 9.50
N ASN A 266 14.40 12.98 9.35
CA ASN A 266 13.42 13.89 9.96
C ASN A 266 12.89 14.86 8.90
N TRP A 267 11.58 14.81 8.66
CA TRP A 267 10.90 15.68 7.71
C TRP A 267 9.75 16.41 8.39
N VAL A 268 9.43 17.59 7.87
CA VAL A 268 8.23 18.33 8.32
C VAL A 268 7.41 18.82 7.15
N PRO A 269 6.07 18.81 7.28
CA PRO A 269 5.23 19.47 6.31
C PRO A 269 5.57 20.96 6.27
N VAL A 270 5.56 21.52 5.08
CA VAL A 270 5.78 22.95 4.85
C VAL A 270 4.43 23.53 4.46
N ASP A 271 3.84 24.33 5.35
CA ASP A 271 2.49 24.86 5.17
C ASP A 271 2.39 25.71 3.88
N GLU A 272 1.22 25.67 3.22
CA GLU A 272 0.98 26.40 1.95
C GLU A 272 1.19 27.93 2.09
N GLY A 273 1.14 28.47 3.31
CA GLY A 273 1.44 29.87 3.63
C GLY A 273 2.93 30.23 3.72
N SER A 274 3.83 29.27 3.55
CA SER A 274 5.28 29.45 3.69
C SER A 274 5.94 30.00 2.41
N GLN A 275 5.42 31.10 1.85
CA GLN A 275 6.23 31.93 0.95
C GLN A 275 7.56 32.36 1.61
N LYS A 276 7.66 32.24 2.95
CA LYS A 276 8.85 32.48 3.75
C LYS A 276 9.98 31.44 3.59
N PHE A 277 9.74 30.22 3.10
CA PHE A 277 10.84 29.23 3.04
C PHE A 277 11.97 29.65 2.09
N TYR A 278 11.65 30.47 1.07
CA TYR A 278 12.64 31.04 0.15
C TYR A 278 13.49 32.18 0.76
N TRP A 279 13.17 32.67 1.96
CA TRP A 279 13.77 33.90 2.52
C TRP A 279 14.60 33.68 3.80
N TRP A 280 14.72 32.45 4.30
CA TRP A 280 15.34 32.17 5.61
C TRP A 280 16.59 31.27 5.55
N TRP A 281 17.26 31.17 4.39
CA TRP A 281 18.53 30.47 4.24
C TRP A 281 19.49 31.22 3.33
#